data_AF-A0AAD3RKP3-F1
#
_entry.id   AF-A0AAD3RKP3-F1
#
_cell.length_a   1.000
_cell.length_b   1.000
_cell.length_c   1.000
_cell.angle_alpha   90.00
_cell.angle_beta   90.00
_cell.angle_gamma   90.00
#
_symmetry.space_group_name_H-M   'P 1'
#
loop_
_entity.id
_entity.type
_entity.pdbx_description
1 polymer ?
#
loop_
_entity_poly.entity_id
_entity_poly.type
_entity_poly.pdbx_seq_one_letter_code
_entity_poly.pdbx_strand_id
1 'polypeptide(L)'
;MMETIRIRRAGYPIRYTFVEFVDRYRVLMPGVKPAYKQEDLRGTCQRIAEAVLGRDDDWQMGKTKIFLKDHHDMLLEIERDKAITDKVILIQKVVRGFKDRSNFLKMRKSAVLIQKTWRGYHCRKNYGAMRAGFSRLQALVRSRKLCASYHVARQRITGFQGRCRGYLVRRAFRHRLWAVITIQAYTRGMIARRLYKRLKGEYHRRLEAEKMRLAEEAKLRNQMSAKRAKAEAERKHQDLERPTRSWLLLGSGTRKRRFMEICQSLAHNGYQLSGSEKIPVMTKI
;
A
#
# COMPACT_ATOMS: atom_id res chain seq x y z
N MET A 1 -14.63 -120.91 -21.23
CA MET A 1 -13.96 -119.59 -21.13
C MET A 1 -13.61 -119.21 -19.70
N MET A 2 -14.42 -119.55 -18.69
CA MET A 2 -14.10 -119.26 -17.27
C MET A 2 -12.92 -120.09 -16.71
N GLU A 3 -12.74 -121.34 -17.17
CA GLU A 3 -11.65 -122.22 -16.70
C GLU A 3 -10.26 -121.75 -17.16
N THR A 4 -10.15 -121.27 -18.39
CA THR A 4 -8.89 -120.70 -18.91
C THR A 4 -8.50 -119.41 -18.19
N ILE A 5 -9.48 -118.63 -17.72
CA ILE A 5 -9.25 -117.44 -16.87
C ILE A 5 -8.84 -117.87 -15.46
N ARG A 6 -9.47 -118.91 -14.89
CA ARG A 6 -9.10 -119.46 -13.57
C ARG A 6 -7.66 -120.02 -13.55
N ILE A 7 -7.26 -120.78 -14.56
CA ILE A 7 -5.89 -121.32 -14.67
C ILE A 7 -4.86 -120.19 -14.81
N ARG A 8 -5.18 -119.14 -15.59
CA ARG A 8 -4.30 -117.96 -15.71
C ARG A 8 -4.20 -117.16 -14.42
N ARG A 9 -5.29 -117.03 -13.65
CA ARG A 9 -5.31 -116.34 -12.34
C ARG A 9 -4.58 -117.10 -11.24
N ALA A 10 -4.54 -118.43 -11.31
CA ALA A 10 -3.75 -119.25 -10.39
C ALA A 10 -2.24 -119.19 -10.71
N GLY A 11 -1.87 -118.81 -11.94
CA GLY A 11 -0.48 -118.65 -12.38
C GLY A 11 0.00 -117.19 -12.36
N TYR A 12 0.99 -116.90 -13.21
CA TYR A 12 1.60 -115.57 -13.36
C TYR A 12 1.29 -114.97 -14.74
N PRO A 13 0.13 -114.29 -14.89
CA PRO A 13 -0.31 -113.73 -16.15
C PRO A 13 0.54 -112.53 -16.60
N ILE A 14 1.08 -111.75 -15.66
CA ILE A 14 1.91 -110.57 -15.95
C ILE A 14 3.39 -110.96 -15.97
N ARG A 15 4.08 -110.56 -17.03
CA ARG A 15 5.48 -110.96 -17.28
C ARG A 15 6.25 -109.82 -17.89
N TYR A 16 7.23 -109.31 -17.17
CA TYR A 16 8.15 -108.27 -17.67
C TYR A 16 9.53 -108.85 -17.91
N THR A 17 10.19 -108.43 -18.98
CA THR A 17 11.65 -108.54 -19.05
C THR A 17 12.28 -107.65 -17.98
N PHE A 18 13.51 -107.96 -17.56
CA PHE A 18 14.19 -107.14 -16.56
C PHE A 18 14.39 -105.69 -17.01
N VAL A 19 14.60 -105.47 -18.31
CA VAL A 19 14.73 -104.13 -18.90
C VAL A 19 13.43 -103.34 -18.74
N GLU A 20 12.30 -103.92 -19.17
CA GLU A 20 10.98 -103.28 -19.07
C GLU A 20 10.61 -102.96 -17.63
N PHE A 21 10.86 -103.90 -16.71
CA PHE A 21 10.55 -103.73 -15.30
C PHE A 21 11.36 -102.60 -14.66
N VAL A 22 12.68 -102.57 -14.89
CA VAL A 22 13.55 -101.52 -14.36
C VAL A 22 13.17 -100.16 -14.94
N ASP A 23 13.01 -100.02 -16.26
CA ASP A 23 12.72 -98.71 -16.84
C ASP A 23 11.35 -98.16 -16.40
N ARG A 24 10.37 -99.04 -16.17
CA ARG A 24 9.02 -98.66 -15.72
C ARG A 24 8.98 -98.29 -14.24
N TYR A 25 9.60 -99.10 -13.37
CA TYR A 25 9.44 -99.00 -11.91
C TYR A 25 10.65 -98.41 -11.18
N ARG A 26 11.76 -98.06 -11.86
CA ARG A 26 12.92 -97.39 -11.21
C ARG A 26 12.57 -96.09 -10.48
N VAL A 27 11.46 -95.42 -10.81
CA VAL A 27 11.00 -94.21 -10.12
C VAL A 27 10.66 -94.46 -8.64
N LEU A 28 10.33 -95.71 -8.30
CA LEU A 28 10.03 -96.15 -6.93
C LEU A 28 11.27 -96.18 -6.04
N MET A 29 12.47 -96.27 -6.63
CA MET A 29 13.73 -96.42 -5.88
C MET A 29 14.73 -95.32 -6.28
N PRO A 30 15.04 -94.37 -5.37
CA PRO A 30 16.04 -93.35 -5.62
C PRO A 30 17.41 -93.97 -5.95
N GLY A 31 18.11 -93.40 -6.94
CA GLY A 31 19.46 -93.83 -7.32
C GLY A 31 19.54 -94.97 -8.32
N VAL A 32 18.42 -95.61 -8.67
CA VAL A 32 18.38 -96.63 -9.73
C VAL A 32 18.53 -95.97 -11.11
N LYS A 33 19.61 -96.31 -11.82
CA LYS A 33 19.88 -95.83 -13.18
C LYS A 33 18.89 -96.45 -14.19
N PRO A 34 18.75 -95.92 -15.41
CA PRO A 34 18.02 -96.63 -16.47
C PRO A 34 18.62 -98.00 -16.78
N ALA A 35 17.82 -98.93 -17.31
CA ALA A 35 18.22 -100.33 -17.51
C ALA A 35 19.51 -100.48 -18.36
N TYR A 36 19.64 -99.70 -19.43
CA TYR A 36 20.82 -99.74 -20.32
C TYR A 36 22.16 -99.31 -19.65
N LYS A 37 22.12 -98.77 -18.43
CA LYS A 37 23.31 -98.35 -17.65
C LYS A 37 23.63 -99.28 -16.49
N GLN A 38 22.96 -100.43 -16.41
CA GLN A 38 23.11 -101.38 -15.32
C GLN A 38 23.69 -102.70 -15.81
N GLU A 39 24.58 -103.25 -14.99
CA GLU A 39 25.13 -104.59 -15.22
C GLU A 39 24.22 -105.66 -14.61
N ASP A 40 23.70 -105.43 -13.39
CA ASP A 40 22.80 -106.36 -12.71
C ASP A 40 21.33 -105.88 -12.73
N LEU A 41 20.65 -106.24 -13.81
CA LEU A 41 19.21 -105.99 -13.96
C LEU A 41 18.37 -106.91 -13.08
N ARG A 42 18.78 -108.18 -12.90
CA ARG A 42 18.00 -109.16 -12.14
C ARG A 42 17.96 -108.78 -10.65
N GLY A 43 19.09 -108.47 -10.04
CA GLY A 43 19.15 -108.01 -8.66
C GLY A 43 18.49 -106.65 -8.46
N THR A 44 18.52 -105.77 -9.47
CA THR A 44 17.78 -104.50 -9.40
C THR A 44 16.26 -104.70 -9.46
N CYS A 45 15.75 -105.57 -10.34
CA CYS A 45 14.34 -105.97 -10.33
C CYS A 45 13.93 -106.54 -8.98
N GLN A 46 14.75 -107.44 -8.43
CA GLN A 46 14.49 -108.06 -7.13
C GLN A 46 14.41 -107.00 -6.02
N ARG A 47 15.34 -106.05 -5.94
CA ARG A 47 15.30 -104.96 -4.94
C ARG A 47 14.05 -104.09 -5.06
N ILE A 48 13.63 -103.73 -6.27
CA ILE A 48 12.42 -102.93 -6.49
C ILE A 48 11.17 -103.72 -6.07
N ALA A 49 11.08 -104.99 -6.48
CA ALA A 49 9.96 -105.86 -6.12
C ALA A 49 9.89 -106.08 -4.60
N GLU A 50 11.00 -106.42 -3.93
CA GLU A 50 11.05 -106.60 -2.48
C GLU A 50 10.70 -105.31 -1.72
N ALA A 51 11.10 -104.13 -2.22
CA ALA A 51 10.82 -102.86 -1.57
C ALA A 51 9.33 -102.48 -1.57
N VAL A 52 8.57 -102.90 -2.60
CA VAL A 52 7.16 -102.51 -2.79
C VAL A 52 6.19 -103.63 -2.43
N LEU A 53 6.53 -104.87 -2.82
CA LEU A 53 5.68 -106.06 -2.68
C LEU A 53 6.07 -106.92 -1.47
N GLY A 54 7.24 -106.68 -0.86
CA GLY A 54 7.78 -107.54 0.18
C GLY A 54 8.37 -108.84 -0.37
N ARG A 55 8.81 -109.71 0.55
CA ARG A 55 9.44 -111.02 0.24
C ARG A 55 8.42 -112.17 0.15
N ASP A 56 7.17 -111.86 -0.15
CA ASP A 56 6.13 -112.88 -0.20
C ASP A 56 6.37 -113.87 -1.36
N ASP A 57 5.93 -115.12 -1.21
CA ASP A 57 6.20 -116.23 -2.15
C ASP A 57 5.40 -116.14 -3.47
N ASP A 58 4.58 -115.11 -3.58
CA ASP A 58 3.47 -114.99 -4.51
C ASP A 58 3.83 -114.25 -5.81
N TRP A 59 5.09 -113.80 -5.94
CA TRP A 59 5.74 -113.36 -7.18
C TRP A 59 7.06 -114.13 -7.39
N GLN A 60 7.48 -114.30 -8.66
CA GLN A 60 8.62 -115.19 -8.97
C GLN A 60 9.63 -114.55 -9.93
N MET A 61 10.91 -114.82 -9.68
CA MET A 61 12.02 -114.35 -10.50
C MET A 61 12.53 -115.45 -11.42
N GLY A 62 12.35 -115.30 -12.73
CA GLY A 62 12.86 -116.22 -13.73
C GLY A 62 14.32 -115.97 -14.13
N LYS A 63 14.74 -116.61 -15.24
CA LYS A 63 16.07 -116.39 -15.84
C LYS A 63 16.18 -115.05 -16.57
N THR A 64 15.11 -114.64 -17.25
CA THR A 64 15.09 -113.44 -18.10
C THR A 64 13.93 -112.48 -17.80
N LYS A 65 12.97 -112.90 -16.97
CA LYS A 65 11.71 -112.20 -16.72
C LYS A 65 11.31 -112.29 -15.26
N ILE A 66 10.58 -111.29 -14.78
CA ILE A 66 9.84 -111.32 -13.52
C ILE A 66 8.38 -111.68 -13.81
N PHE A 67 7.80 -112.53 -12.95
CA PHE A 67 6.48 -113.11 -13.08
C PHE A 67 5.60 -112.61 -11.93
N LEU A 68 4.51 -111.92 -12.26
CA LEU A 68 3.63 -111.24 -11.33
C LEU A 68 2.19 -111.72 -11.49
N LYS A 69 1.43 -111.64 -10.39
CA LYS A 69 -0.03 -111.73 -10.38
C LYS A 69 -0.62 -110.33 -10.54
N ASP A 70 -1.90 -110.25 -10.89
CA ASP A 70 -2.60 -108.98 -11.14
C ASP A 70 -2.51 -108.01 -9.94
N HIS A 71 -2.59 -108.53 -8.71
CA HIS A 71 -2.50 -107.70 -7.50
C HIS A 71 -1.13 -107.02 -7.35
N HIS A 72 -0.04 -107.72 -7.66
CA HIS A 72 1.33 -107.17 -7.57
C HIS A 72 1.55 -106.06 -8.58
N ASP A 73 1.09 -106.26 -9.82
CA ASP A 73 1.20 -105.23 -10.85
C ASP A 73 0.39 -103.98 -10.49
N MET A 74 -0.84 -104.18 -9.97
CA MET A 74 -1.67 -103.09 -9.45
C MET A 74 -0.97 -102.30 -8.34
N LEU A 75 -0.36 -102.96 -7.36
CA LEU A 75 0.38 -102.29 -6.27
C LEU A 75 1.56 -101.48 -6.79
N LEU A 76 2.35 -102.05 -7.72
CA LEU A 76 3.47 -101.36 -8.34
C LEU A 76 3.03 -100.12 -9.13
N GLU A 77 1.92 -100.19 -9.85
CA GLU A 77 1.38 -99.05 -10.58
C GLU A 77 0.83 -97.95 -9.65
N ILE A 78 0.13 -98.32 -8.57
CA ILE A 78 -0.37 -97.36 -7.59
C ILE A 78 0.79 -96.58 -6.95
N GLU A 79 1.82 -97.27 -6.48
CA GLU A 79 2.99 -96.62 -5.90
C GLU A 79 3.77 -95.81 -6.94
N ARG A 80 3.79 -96.26 -8.20
CA ARG A 80 4.45 -95.55 -9.29
C ARG A 80 3.76 -94.23 -9.59
N ASP A 81 2.45 -94.24 -9.72
CA ASP A 81 1.65 -93.03 -9.97
C ASP A 81 1.73 -92.05 -8.82
N LYS A 82 1.72 -92.55 -7.58
CA LYS A 82 1.96 -91.75 -6.37
C LYS A 82 3.35 -91.10 -6.38
N ALA A 83 4.41 -91.87 -6.62
CA ALA A 83 5.77 -91.36 -6.68
C ALA A 83 5.93 -90.28 -7.77
N ILE A 84 5.36 -90.50 -8.96
CA ILE A 84 5.38 -89.51 -10.05
C ILE A 84 4.61 -88.25 -9.65
N THR A 85 3.42 -88.40 -9.08
CA THR A 85 2.57 -87.28 -8.64
C THR A 85 3.27 -86.43 -7.60
N ASP A 86 3.94 -87.04 -6.62
CA ASP A 86 4.70 -86.32 -5.60
C ASP A 86 5.83 -85.47 -6.21
N LYS A 87 6.54 -85.99 -7.21
CA LYS A 87 7.56 -85.21 -7.93
C LYS A 87 6.95 -84.07 -8.74
N VAL A 88 5.81 -84.30 -9.39
CA VAL A 88 5.09 -83.26 -10.14
C VAL A 88 4.63 -82.16 -9.18
N ILE A 89 4.04 -82.49 -8.03
CA ILE A 89 3.61 -81.53 -7.02
C ILE A 89 4.80 -80.72 -6.51
N LEU A 90 5.95 -81.34 -6.27
CA LEU A 90 7.17 -80.64 -5.86
C LEU A 90 7.60 -79.60 -6.91
N ILE A 91 7.64 -79.99 -8.19
CA ILE A 91 7.98 -79.07 -9.30
C ILE A 91 6.96 -77.93 -9.35
N GLN A 92 5.66 -78.25 -9.33
CA GLN A 92 4.60 -77.25 -9.36
C GLN A 92 4.68 -76.28 -8.19
N LYS A 93 4.97 -76.77 -6.97
CA LYS A 93 5.14 -75.95 -5.77
C LYS A 93 6.28 -74.94 -5.95
N VAL A 94 7.43 -75.39 -6.44
CA VAL A 94 8.60 -74.53 -6.68
C VAL A 94 8.31 -73.50 -7.76
N VAL A 95 7.70 -73.91 -8.88
CA VAL A 95 7.37 -73.01 -10.00
C VAL A 95 6.35 -71.94 -9.59
N ARG A 96 5.29 -72.31 -8.87
CA ARG A 96 4.30 -71.36 -8.33
C ARG A 96 4.96 -70.36 -7.40
N GLY A 97 5.77 -70.83 -6.45
CA GLY A 97 6.51 -69.96 -5.53
C GLY A 97 7.48 -69.00 -6.23
N PHE A 98 8.20 -69.48 -7.25
CA PHE A 98 9.09 -68.65 -8.06
C PHE A 98 8.33 -67.56 -8.82
N LYS A 99 7.20 -67.92 -9.46
CA LYS A 99 6.34 -66.99 -10.19
C LYS A 99 5.82 -65.89 -9.26
N ASP A 100 5.24 -66.25 -8.12
CA ASP A 100 4.62 -65.31 -7.21
C ASP A 100 5.66 -64.39 -6.55
N ARG A 101 6.81 -64.94 -6.12
CA ARG A 101 7.93 -64.14 -5.59
C ARG A 101 8.45 -63.15 -6.63
N SER A 102 8.60 -63.59 -7.88
CA SER A 102 9.07 -62.72 -8.98
C SER A 102 8.08 -61.58 -9.24
N ASN A 103 6.79 -61.87 -9.26
CA ASN A 103 5.74 -60.86 -9.44
C ASN A 103 5.69 -59.87 -8.29
N PHE A 104 5.76 -60.35 -7.04
CA PHE A 104 5.80 -59.50 -5.85
C PHE A 104 7.00 -58.55 -5.88
N LEU A 105 8.20 -59.04 -6.19
CA LEU A 105 9.40 -58.21 -6.26
C LEU A 105 9.31 -57.15 -7.36
N LYS A 106 8.73 -57.47 -8.52
CA LYS A 106 8.45 -56.49 -9.58
C LYS A 106 7.51 -55.40 -9.07
N MET A 107 6.37 -55.79 -8.49
CA MET A 107 5.39 -54.84 -7.97
C MET A 107 5.97 -53.95 -6.86
N ARG A 108 6.74 -54.53 -5.93
CA ARG A 108 7.41 -53.80 -4.85
C ARG A 108 8.40 -52.76 -5.40
N LYS A 109 9.22 -53.14 -6.39
CA LYS A 109 10.16 -52.21 -7.05
C LYS A 109 9.43 -51.03 -7.68
N SER A 110 8.33 -51.28 -8.41
CA SER A 110 7.51 -50.23 -9.00
C SER A 110 6.88 -49.31 -7.96
N ALA A 111 6.29 -49.88 -6.90
CA ALA A 111 5.70 -49.11 -5.81
C ALA A 111 6.73 -48.18 -5.12
N VAL A 112 7.92 -48.71 -4.80
CA VAL A 112 9.00 -47.91 -4.20
C VAL A 112 9.48 -46.80 -5.15
N LEU A 113 9.55 -47.07 -6.46
CA LEU A 113 9.89 -46.06 -7.47
C LEU A 113 8.88 -44.91 -7.50
N ILE A 114 7.58 -45.23 -7.51
CA ILE A 114 6.51 -44.23 -7.47
C ILE A 114 6.61 -43.41 -6.18
N GLN A 115 6.72 -44.08 -5.03
CA GLN A 115 6.79 -43.43 -3.73
C GLN A 115 8.01 -42.49 -3.61
N LYS A 116 9.21 -42.92 -4.00
CA LYS A 116 10.41 -42.07 -3.93
C LYS A 116 10.30 -40.86 -4.87
N THR A 117 9.74 -41.07 -6.06
CA THR A 117 9.59 -40.01 -7.07
C THR A 117 8.57 -38.98 -6.62
N TRP A 118 7.44 -39.42 -6.07
CA TRP A 118 6.40 -38.55 -5.53
C TRP A 118 6.92 -37.72 -4.35
N ARG A 119 7.60 -38.35 -3.38
CA ARG A 119 8.21 -37.62 -2.24
C ARG A 119 9.16 -36.53 -2.73
N GLY A 120 10.04 -36.86 -3.68
CA GLY A 120 10.95 -35.89 -4.28
C GLY A 120 10.25 -34.76 -5.04
N TYR A 121 9.23 -35.08 -5.83
CA TYR A 121 8.42 -34.08 -6.54
C TYR A 121 7.70 -33.14 -5.58
N HIS A 122 7.05 -33.68 -4.55
CA HIS A 122 6.30 -32.91 -3.56
C HIS A 122 7.20 -31.90 -2.83
N CYS A 123 8.37 -32.33 -2.35
CA CYS A 123 9.34 -31.44 -1.72
C CYS A 123 9.79 -30.30 -2.67
N ARG A 124 10.14 -30.62 -3.92
CA ARG A 124 10.55 -29.61 -4.91
C ARG A 124 9.45 -28.63 -5.25
N LYS A 125 8.20 -29.10 -5.40
CA LYS A 125 7.04 -28.24 -5.67
C LYS A 125 6.82 -27.24 -4.53
N ASN A 126 6.81 -27.73 -3.29
CA ASN A 126 6.59 -26.87 -2.12
C ASN A 126 7.73 -25.85 -1.96
N TYR A 127 8.99 -26.28 -2.12
CA TYR A 127 10.14 -25.39 -2.06
C TYR A 127 10.11 -24.34 -3.18
N GLY A 128 9.72 -24.71 -4.40
CA GLY A 128 9.55 -23.79 -5.52
C GLY A 128 8.51 -22.71 -5.23
N ALA A 129 7.34 -23.10 -4.71
CA ALA A 129 6.29 -22.17 -4.32
C ALA A 129 6.74 -21.22 -3.20
N MET A 130 7.41 -21.75 -2.17
CA MET A 130 7.97 -20.96 -1.08
C MET A 130 8.98 -19.92 -1.59
N ARG A 131 9.94 -20.36 -2.44
CA ARG A 131 10.96 -19.48 -3.02
C ARG A 131 10.34 -18.36 -3.86
N ALA A 132 9.35 -18.67 -4.69
CA ALA A 132 8.63 -17.68 -5.48
C ALA A 132 7.89 -16.66 -4.59
N GLY A 133 7.25 -17.14 -3.51
CA GLY A 133 6.61 -16.30 -2.50
C GLY A 133 7.59 -15.32 -1.85
N PHE A 134 8.75 -15.80 -1.41
CA PHE A 134 9.79 -14.96 -0.82
C PHE A 134 10.35 -13.93 -1.81
N SER A 135 10.64 -14.32 -3.05
CA SER A 135 11.09 -13.38 -4.09
C SER A 135 10.06 -12.27 -4.34
N ARG A 136 8.76 -12.62 -4.38
CA ARG A 136 7.67 -11.64 -4.52
C ARG A 136 7.61 -10.70 -3.31
N LEU A 137 7.74 -11.22 -2.09
CA LEU A 137 7.76 -10.40 -0.88
C LEU A 137 8.94 -9.41 -0.88
N GLN A 138 10.13 -9.88 -1.24
CA GLN A 138 11.32 -9.03 -1.37
C GLN A 138 11.12 -7.92 -2.40
N ALA A 139 10.56 -8.24 -3.57
CA ALA A 139 10.26 -7.26 -4.61
C ALA A 139 9.26 -6.20 -4.13
N LEU A 140 8.20 -6.61 -3.43
CA LEU A 140 7.21 -5.70 -2.86
C LEU A 140 7.81 -4.76 -1.81
N VAL A 141 8.65 -5.29 -0.91
CA VAL A 141 9.33 -4.46 0.11
C VAL A 141 10.26 -3.44 -0.55
N ARG A 142 11.06 -3.87 -1.55
CA ARG A 142 11.95 -2.96 -2.31
C ARG A 142 11.15 -1.87 -3.03
N SER A 143 10.05 -2.24 -3.69
CA SER A 143 9.16 -1.29 -4.37
C SER A 143 8.54 -0.27 -3.40
N ARG A 144 8.01 -0.74 -2.26
CA ARG A 144 7.44 0.16 -1.24
C ARG A 144 8.44 1.17 -0.71
N LYS A 145 9.67 0.73 -0.39
CA LYS A 145 10.75 1.63 0.05
C LYS A 145 11.06 2.70 -1.00
N LEU A 146 11.16 2.29 -2.28
CA LEU A 146 11.43 3.21 -3.38
C LEU A 146 10.30 4.22 -3.58
N CYS A 147 9.04 3.76 -3.61
CA CYS A 147 7.88 4.64 -3.74
C CYS A 147 7.79 5.63 -2.59
N ALA A 148 8.00 5.20 -1.34
CA ALA A 148 7.99 6.09 -0.19
C ALA A 148 9.04 7.21 -0.32
N SER A 149 10.29 6.85 -0.68
CA SER A 149 11.36 7.82 -0.92
C SER A 149 11.01 8.80 -2.05
N TYR A 150 10.46 8.29 -3.15
CA TYR A 150 10.02 9.11 -4.28
C TYR A 150 8.91 10.09 -3.89
N HIS A 151 7.88 9.64 -3.16
CA HIS A 151 6.79 10.51 -2.72
C HIS A 151 7.28 11.65 -1.83
N VAL A 152 8.20 11.37 -0.89
CA VAL A 152 8.79 12.41 -0.03
C VAL A 152 9.59 13.41 -0.86
N ALA A 153 10.45 12.94 -1.77
CA ALA A 153 11.22 13.82 -2.65
C ALA A 153 10.31 14.69 -3.53
N ARG A 154 9.28 14.09 -4.14
CA ARG A 154 8.30 14.78 -4.97
C ARG A 154 7.56 15.85 -4.18
N GLN A 155 7.05 15.54 -2.98
CA GLN A 155 6.35 16.51 -2.13
C GLN A 155 7.23 17.73 -1.81
N ARG A 156 8.51 17.50 -1.48
CA ARG A 156 9.48 18.58 -1.23
C ARG A 156 9.67 19.47 -2.45
N ILE A 157 9.89 18.87 -3.63
CA ILE A 157 10.09 19.60 -4.89
C ILE A 157 8.83 20.37 -5.26
N THR A 158 7.64 19.75 -5.22
CA THR A 158 6.38 20.43 -5.55
C THR A 158 6.10 21.58 -4.58
N GLY A 159 6.40 21.40 -3.29
CA GLY A 159 6.27 22.46 -2.28
C GLY A 159 7.23 23.62 -2.54
N PHE A 160 8.50 23.33 -2.86
CA PHE A 160 9.49 24.34 -3.22
C PHE A 160 9.05 25.14 -4.46
N GLN A 161 8.69 24.45 -5.54
CA GLN A 161 8.22 25.08 -6.77
C GLN A 161 6.99 25.98 -6.52
N GLY A 162 6.04 25.52 -5.69
CA GLY A 162 4.88 26.32 -5.30
C GLY A 162 5.26 27.61 -4.58
N ARG A 163 6.20 27.55 -3.63
CA ARG A 163 6.73 28.73 -2.92
C ARG A 163 7.45 29.69 -3.86
N CYS A 164 8.31 29.18 -4.74
CA CYS A 164 9.03 30.01 -5.72
C CYS A 164 8.06 30.74 -6.66
N ARG A 165 7.10 30.03 -7.25
CA ARG A 165 6.06 30.65 -8.11
C ARG A 165 5.28 31.72 -7.35
N GLY A 166 4.86 31.44 -6.12
CA GLY A 166 4.16 32.41 -5.27
C GLY A 166 5.01 33.64 -4.90
N TYR A 167 6.30 33.46 -4.63
CA TYR A 167 7.24 34.55 -4.35
C TYR A 167 7.41 35.47 -5.57
N LEU A 168 7.61 34.91 -6.77
CA LEU A 168 7.78 35.67 -8.01
C LEU A 168 6.58 36.59 -8.27
N VAL A 169 5.35 36.08 -8.12
CA VAL A 169 4.12 36.86 -8.29
C VAL A 169 4.02 37.98 -7.26
N ARG A 170 4.26 37.68 -5.97
CA ARG A 170 4.21 38.70 -4.91
C ARG A 170 5.26 39.78 -5.07
N ARG A 171 6.48 39.42 -5.52
CA ARG A 171 7.54 40.38 -5.82
C ARG A 171 7.11 41.33 -6.92
N ALA A 172 6.60 40.81 -8.03
CA ALA A 172 6.09 41.63 -9.14
C ALA A 172 4.96 42.56 -8.69
N PHE A 173 4.01 42.05 -7.89
CA PHE A 173 2.92 42.87 -7.33
C PHE A 173 3.44 43.98 -6.42
N ARG A 174 4.39 43.69 -5.52
CA ARG A 174 4.99 44.70 -4.63
C ARG A 174 5.64 45.85 -5.42
N HIS A 175 6.41 45.54 -6.47
CA HIS A 175 7.00 46.60 -7.31
C HIS A 175 5.93 47.48 -7.95
N ARG A 176 4.85 46.89 -8.48
CA ARG A 176 3.71 47.64 -9.04
C ARG A 176 3.04 48.51 -7.98
N LEU A 177 2.78 47.95 -6.80
CA LEU A 177 2.15 48.66 -5.69
C LEU A 177 3.00 49.84 -5.22
N TRP A 178 4.31 49.66 -5.06
CA TRP A 178 5.22 50.75 -4.66
C TRP A 178 5.25 51.88 -5.69
N ALA A 179 5.24 51.57 -6.99
CA ALA A 179 5.14 52.58 -8.04
C ALA A 179 3.83 53.39 -7.93
N VAL A 180 2.70 52.69 -7.74
CA VAL A 180 1.39 53.34 -7.55
C VAL A 180 1.37 54.23 -6.31
N ILE A 181 1.80 53.72 -5.15
CA ILE A 181 1.84 54.48 -3.89
C ILE A 181 2.70 55.74 -4.04
N THR A 182 3.87 55.60 -4.68
CA THR A 182 4.79 56.71 -4.92
C THR A 182 4.13 57.80 -5.76
N ILE A 183 3.55 57.44 -6.92
CA ILE A 183 2.85 58.39 -7.80
C ILE A 183 1.70 59.08 -7.05
N GLN A 184 0.90 58.32 -6.32
CA GLN A 184 -0.21 58.86 -5.54
C GLN A 184 0.27 59.83 -4.45
N ALA A 185 1.35 59.52 -3.73
CA ALA A 185 1.92 60.39 -2.70
C ALA A 185 2.43 61.71 -3.30
N TYR A 186 3.18 61.65 -4.41
CA TYR A 186 3.62 62.85 -5.13
C TYR A 186 2.45 63.69 -5.60
N THR A 187 1.41 63.06 -6.14
CA THR A 187 0.20 63.74 -6.62
C THR A 187 -0.53 64.46 -5.49
N ARG A 188 -0.77 63.78 -4.36
CA ARG A 188 -1.37 64.40 -3.16
C ARG A 188 -0.52 65.57 -2.66
N GLY A 189 0.80 65.42 -2.62
CA GLY A 189 1.71 66.50 -2.25
C GLY A 189 1.68 67.69 -3.21
N MET A 190 1.59 67.45 -4.53
CA MET A 190 1.45 68.51 -5.53
C MET A 190 0.13 69.27 -5.35
N ILE A 191 -0.98 68.57 -5.11
CA ILE A 191 -2.29 69.19 -4.85
C ILE A 191 -2.21 70.07 -3.62
N ALA A 192 -1.67 69.58 -2.50
CA ALA A 192 -1.51 70.34 -1.26
C ALA A 192 -0.64 71.59 -1.44
N ARG A 193 0.49 71.48 -2.16
CA ARG A 193 1.36 72.63 -2.47
C ARG A 193 0.67 73.67 -3.35
N ARG A 194 -0.09 73.24 -4.36
CA ARG A 194 -0.89 74.16 -5.21
C ARG A 194 -1.94 74.89 -4.38
N LEU A 195 -2.62 74.19 -3.48
CA LEU A 195 -3.59 74.78 -2.56
C LEU A 195 -2.93 75.80 -1.62
N TYR A 196 -1.80 75.45 -1.00
CA TYR A 196 -1.06 76.37 -0.12
C TYR A 196 -0.60 77.63 -0.86
N LYS A 197 -0.02 77.50 -2.06
CA LYS A 197 0.39 78.67 -2.88
C LYS A 197 -0.80 79.58 -3.19
N ARG A 198 -1.96 79.00 -3.53
CA ARG A 198 -3.20 79.76 -3.77
C ARG A 198 -3.65 80.53 -2.52
N LEU A 199 -3.77 79.84 -1.39
CA LEU A 199 -4.16 80.44 -0.10
C LEU A 199 -3.18 81.51 0.37
N LYS A 200 -1.87 81.28 0.22
CA LYS A 200 -0.82 82.27 0.54
C LYS A 200 -0.95 83.52 -0.33
N GLY A 201 -1.17 83.35 -1.63
CA GLY A 201 -1.42 84.46 -2.55
C GLY A 201 -2.72 85.23 -2.24
N GLU A 202 -3.79 84.55 -1.83
CA GLU A 202 -5.02 85.20 -1.33
C GLU A 202 -4.77 85.96 -0.03
N TYR A 203 -4.00 85.40 0.91
CA TYR A 203 -3.62 86.06 2.15
C TYR A 203 -2.80 87.33 1.91
N HIS A 204 -1.82 87.30 1.00
CA HIS A 204 -1.02 88.49 0.67
C HIS A 204 -1.90 89.58 0.05
N ARG A 205 -2.79 89.22 -0.89
CA ARG A 205 -3.77 90.16 -1.47
C ARG A 205 -4.70 90.77 -0.41
N ARG A 206 -5.15 89.99 0.57
CA ARG A 206 -5.97 90.50 1.69
C ARG A 206 -5.19 91.48 2.57
N LEU A 207 -3.95 91.13 2.91
CA LEU A 207 -3.09 91.98 3.73
C LEU A 207 -2.76 93.30 3.02
N GLU A 208 -2.50 93.27 1.71
CA GLU A 208 -2.30 94.46 0.89
C GLU A 208 -3.57 95.32 0.82
N ALA A 209 -4.74 94.71 0.59
CA ALA A 209 -6.01 95.43 0.62
C ALA A 209 -6.28 96.10 1.98
N GLU A 210 -5.96 95.43 3.08
CA GLU A 210 -6.11 95.97 4.43
C GLU A 210 -5.11 97.12 4.69
N LYS A 211 -3.86 97.00 4.25
CA LYS A 211 -2.88 98.09 4.29
C LYS A 211 -3.34 99.30 3.48
N MET A 212 -3.88 99.08 2.29
CA MET A 212 -4.43 100.14 1.45
C MET A 212 -5.63 100.80 2.12
N ARG A 213 -6.54 100.03 2.72
CA ARG A 213 -7.68 100.55 3.50
C ARG A 213 -7.23 101.40 4.68
N LEU A 214 -6.26 100.93 5.47
CA LEU A 214 -5.70 101.67 6.61
C LEU A 214 -4.96 102.94 6.16
N ALA A 215 -4.24 102.90 5.03
CA ALA A 215 -3.59 104.08 4.46
C ALA A 215 -4.62 105.11 3.98
N GLU A 216 -5.75 104.66 3.43
CA GLU A 216 -6.87 105.51 3.04
C GLU A 216 -7.59 106.11 4.27
N GLU A 217 -7.89 105.30 5.29
CA GLU A 217 -8.40 105.78 6.59
C GLU A 217 -7.46 106.80 7.24
N ALA A 218 -6.15 106.57 7.21
CA ALA A 218 -5.14 107.50 7.73
C ALA A 218 -5.07 108.79 6.92
N LYS A 219 -5.17 108.73 5.58
CA LYS A 219 -5.28 109.93 4.73
C LYS A 219 -6.53 110.73 5.07
N LEU A 220 -7.68 110.09 5.20
CA LEU A 220 -8.94 110.74 5.59
C LEU A 220 -8.81 111.36 6.99
N ARG A 221 -8.20 110.66 7.95
CA ARG A 221 -7.94 111.18 9.30
C ARG A 221 -7.01 112.39 9.28
N ASN A 222 -5.96 112.36 8.47
CA ASN A 222 -5.02 113.48 8.30
C ASN A 222 -5.67 114.67 7.59
N GLN A 223 -6.57 114.44 6.63
CA GLN A 223 -7.38 115.51 6.03
C GLN A 223 -8.35 116.11 7.06
N MET A 224 -8.97 115.29 7.92
CA MET A 224 -9.82 115.75 9.01
C MET A 224 -9.04 116.53 10.08
N SER A 225 -7.81 116.11 10.41
CA SER A 225 -6.93 116.84 11.34
C SER A 225 -6.37 118.11 10.71
N ALA A 226 -6.03 118.12 9.42
CA ALA A 226 -5.61 119.33 8.70
C ALA A 226 -6.75 120.35 8.59
N LYS A 227 -7.99 119.90 8.32
CA LYS A 227 -9.19 120.76 8.41
C LYS A 227 -9.39 121.33 9.81
N ARG A 228 -9.19 120.53 10.87
CA ARG A 228 -9.25 121.01 12.26
C ARG A 228 -8.12 121.99 12.61
N ALA A 229 -6.88 121.72 12.20
CA ALA A 229 -5.73 122.58 12.45
C ALA A 229 -5.83 123.93 11.72
N LYS A 230 -6.41 123.94 10.52
CA LYS A 230 -6.70 125.19 9.78
C LYS A 230 -7.75 126.04 10.50
N ALA A 231 -8.82 125.42 10.99
CA ALA A 231 -9.83 126.10 11.81
C ALA A 231 -9.27 126.63 13.15
N GLU A 232 -8.27 125.96 13.72
CA GLU A 232 -7.60 126.40 14.95
C GLU A 232 -6.56 127.51 14.70
N ALA A 233 -5.86 127.49 13.56
CA ALA A 233 -4.97 128.56 13.13
C ALA A 233 -5.72 129.86 12.78
N GLU A 234 -6.91 129.76 12.16
CA GLU A 234 -7.80 130.89 11.91
C GLU A 234 -8.27 131.56 13.22
N ARG A 235 -8.51 130.78 14.29
CA ARG A 235 -8.79 131.33 15.63
C ARG A 235 -7.59 132.08 16.21
N LYS A 236 -6.39 131.49 16.17
CA LYS A 236 -5.18 132.11 16.72
C LYS A 236 -4.69 133.34 15.94
N HIS A 237 -4.96 133.41 14.63
CA HIS A 237 -4.65 134.58 13.81
C HIS A 237 -5.57 135.77 14.14
N GLN A 238 -6.81 135.53 14.58
CA GLN A 238 -7.69 136.59 15.08
C GLN A 238 -7.26 137.15 16.44
N ASP A 239 -6.55 136.35 17.25
CA ASP A 239 -6.11 136.74 18.60
C ASP A 239 -4.82 137.60 18.63
N LEU A 240 -4.08 137.74 17.51
CA LEU A 240 -2.78 138.45 17.46
C LEU A 240 -2.81 139.89 16.90
N GLU A 241 -3.97 140.41 16.44
CA GLU A 241 -4.10 141.75 15.82
C GLU A 241 -4.87 142.81 16.64
N ARG A 242 -4.66 142.92 17.97
CA ARG A 242 -5.17 144.09 18.74
C ARG A 242 -4.20 144.63 19.80
N PRO A 243 -3.86 145.95 19.81
CA PRO A 243 -3.13 146.62 20.89
C PRO A 243 -4.05 147.26 21.96
N THR A 244 -3.52 147.36 23.18
CA THR A 244 -4.15 147.76 24.46
C THR A 244 -4.56 149.24 24.61
N ARG A 245 -5.77 149.47 25.17
CA ARG A 245 -6.07 150.57 26.11
C ARG A 245 -7.15 150.13 27.14
N SER A 246 -6.90 150.51 28.40
CA SER A 246 -7.56 150.16 29.67
C SER A 246 -9.02 150.63 29.82
N TRP A 247 -9.85 149.92 30.61
CA TRP A 247 -10.50 150.40 31.87
C TRP A 247 -11.30 149.27 32.56
N LEU A 248 -11.42 149.39 33.89
CA LEU A 248 -11.98 148.49 34.91
C LEU A 248 -13.41 147.93 34.67
N LEU A 249 -13.73 146.78 35.30
CA LEU A 249 -14.77 146.68 36.36
C LEU A 249 -14.83 145.27 37.04
N LEU A 250 -15.08 145.33 38.35
CA LEU A 250 -15.36 144.25 39.30
C LEU A 250 -16.77 143.63 39.14
N GLY A 251 -16.95 142.43 39.71
CA GLY A 251 -18.23 141.92 40.25
C GLY A 251 -18.84 140.75 39.46
N SER A 252 -18.83 139.49 39.89
CA SER A 252 -19.36 138.82 41.11
C SER A 252 -20.75 138.22 40.93
N GLY A 253 -20.81 136.87 41.01
CA GLY A 253 -21.97 136.07 41.44
C GLY A 253 -23.10 135.91 40.42
N THR A 254 -23.88 134.83 40.37
CA THR A 254 -23.99 133.63 41.20
C THR A 254 -25.05 132.72 40.57
N ARG A 255 -24.94 131.42 40.86
CA ARG A 255 -26.06 130.49 41.12
C ARG A 255 -26.93 129.92 39.98
N LYS A 256 -26.85 128.59 39.98
CA LYS A 256 -27.92 127.60 40.21
C LYS A 256 -28.67 127.06 39.00
N ARG A 257 -28.92 125.76 39.15
CA ARG A 257 -30.02 124.95 38.60
C ARG A 257 -29.81 124.63 37.12
N ARG A 258 -30.19 123.46 36.62
CA ARG A 258 -31.02 122.34 37.07
C ARG A 258 -30.97 121.34 35.91
N PHE A 259 -31.25 120.06 36.18
CA PHE A 259 -32.05 119.16 35.32
C PHE A 259 -31.48 118.85 33.93
N MET A 260 -31.55 117.65 33.34
CA MET A 260 -32.33 116.44 33.51
C MET A 260 -31.53 115.41 32.68
N GLU A 261 -31.09 114.27 33.19
CA GLU A 261 -31.86 113.01 33.17
C GLU A 261 -32.83 112.88 32.00
N ILE A 262 -32.52 111.96 31.07
CA ILE A 262 -33.47 110.93 30.62
C ILE A 262 -32.71 109.60 30.49
N CYS A 263 -33.07 108.68 31.39
CA CYS A 263 -32.91 107.23 31.28
C CYS A 263 -34.13 106.63 30.54
N GLN A 264 -34.01 105.32 30.23
CA GLN A 264 -35.09 104.37 29.86
C GLN A 264 -35.71 104.61 28.47
N SER A 265 -36.26 103.63 27.76
CA SER A 265 -36.24 102.16 27.72
C SER A 265 -36.84 101.84 26.34
N LEU A 266 -36.58 100.68 25.74
CA LEU A 266 -37.58 99.62 25.79
C LEU A 266 -36.94 98.30 25.37
N ALA A 267 -37.11 97.33 26.25
CA ALA A 267 -37.12 95.90 25.95
C ALA A 267 -38.45 95.50 25.26
N HIS A 268 -38.50 94.24 24.84
CA HIS A 268 -39.65 93.43 24.38
C HIS A 268 -40.02 93.47 22.90
N ASN A 269 -39.50 92.51 22.14
CA ASN A 269 -40.17 91.24 21.82
C ASN A 269 -39.15 90.42 21.00
N GLY A 270 -38.84 89.16 21.28
CA GLY A 270 -39.76 88.06 21.53
C GLY A 270 -39.74 87.15 20.29
N TYR A 271 -39.72 85.83 20.51
CA TYR A 271 -39.64 84.70 19.53
C TYR A 271 -38.21 84.33 19.09
N GLN A 272 -37.53 83.31 19.63
CA GLN A 272 -37.93 81.97 20.09
C GLN A 272 -38.51 81.09 18.97
N LEU A 273 -37.78 79.99 18.67
CA LEU A 273 -38.19 78.63 18.22
C LEU A 273 -37.07 78.06 17.32
N SER A 274 -36.22 77.15 17.84
CA SER A 274 -36.37 75.67 17.84
C SER A 274 -36.14 75.07 16.44
N GLY A 275 -35.33 74.03 16.20
CA GLY A 275 -34.89 72.92 17.06
C GLY A 275 -33.46 72.45 16.74
N SER A 276 -32.76 71.75 17.65
CA SER A 276 -32.82 70.29 17.90
C SER A 276 -32.60 69.49 16.62
N GLU A 277 -31.60 68.61 16.47
CA GLU A 277 -31.15 67.51 17.34
C GLU A 277 -29.66 67.20 17.09
N LYS A 278 -28.83 67.11 18.14
CA LYS A 278 -28.33 65.86 18.76
C LYS A 278 -27.65 64.83 17.83
N ILE A 279 -26.31 64.78 17.95
CA ILE A 279 -25.39 63.64 18.15
C ILE A 279 -26.01 62.21 18.06
N PRO A 280 -25.29 61.19 17.54
CA PRO A 280 -24.33 60.50 18.42
C PRO A 280 -22.96 60.20 17.79
N VAL A 281 -21.97 60.29 18.68
CA VAL A 281 -20.71 59.57 18.68
C VAL A 281 -21.00 58.07 18.74
N MET A 282 -20.31 57.26 17.95
CA MET A 282 -19.89 55.91 18.38
C MET A 282 -18.66 55.47 17.58
N THR A 283 -17.68 55.00 18.34
CA THR A 283 -16.37 54.49 17.93
C THR A 283 -16.34 53.00 18.29
N LYS A 284 -15.58 52.19 17.51
CA LYS A 284 -15.26 50.75 17.70
C LYS A 284 -16.41 49.81 17.31
N ILE A 285 -16.25 48.76 16.51
CA ILE A 285 -15.14 47.82 16.22
C ILE A 285 -15.04 47.57 14.72
#